data_AF-A0A379PIN9-F1
#
_entry.id   AF-A0A379PIN9-F1
#
_cell.length_a   1.000
_cell.length_b   1.000
_cell.length_c   1.000
_cell.angle_alpha   90.00
_cell.angle_beta   90.00
_cell.angle_gamma   90.00
#
_symmetry.space_group_name_H-M   'P 1'
#
loop_
_entity.id
_entity.type
_entity.pdbx_description
1 polymer ?
#
loop_
_entity_poly.entity_id
_entity_poly.type
_entity_poly.pdbx_seq_one_letter_code
_entity_poly.pdbx_strand_id
1 'polypeptide(L)'
;MQATHPVNKARALPRKSAKGASIRLIPLIDTHAAVTNSDADEYEGDRPFITEYLEGFQTQFDARADYDAVRRFLKAHDDTPTTFNNYRTQVERLLLWAWNKRNKAFRDFVRSDVEDFLSFCKNPDPAWISSAIHPRYIMVEGIYEPNPAWRPFAMRTQKSTAKSAIENNREVPAPTFQMADSSLKQVYAVLNSLFSYCTADRLMDSNPCVLIKRDMKKNKSKALKIPKQKSLSKLQWEFLLETAELMAAESPSPGERTLFCIVMMFGCYLRVSDLAGNGEWVPAMGSFVRERDAWWYHVIGKGNVQARIAVKPDCINYLTRYRRFRGLSDYPAPGDTEPLLTTVHGRHGLKARQIRDDVQAVLDRTVQRMKHEGFPEFELSELRSASLHWLRHTGATFDAPLRNPKNLQADLRHKSLATTQNIYYHALDDERSSEVAGLSLRR
;
A
#
# COMPACT_ATOMS: atom_id res chain seq x y z
N MET A 1 -15.33 -81.51 -32.67
CA MET A 1 -14.12 -80.72 -33.02
C MET A 1 -14.49 -79.26 -32.94
N GLN A 2 -13.91 -78.55 -31.98
CA GLN A 2 -14.12 -77.12 -31.73
C GLN A 2 -13.48 -76.29 -32.86
N ALA A 3 -14.23 -75.33 -33.40
CA ALA A 3 -13.68 -74.22 -34.19
C ALA A 3 -14.09 -72.91 -33.51
N THR A 4 -13.09 -72.12 -33.16
CA THR A 4 -13.14 -70.86 -32.43
C THR A 4 -13.49 -69.70 -33.38
N HIS A 5 -14.51 -68.91 -33.05
CA HIS A 5 -14.79 -67.62 -33.70
C HIS A 5 -14.24 -66.45 -32.85
N PRO A 6 -13.58 -65.45 -33.45
CA PRO A 6 -13.06 -64.30 -32.73
C PRO A 6 -14.14 -63.23 -32.48
N VAL A 7 -14.14 -62.69 -31.25
CA VAL A 7 -15.00 -61.60 -30.79
C VAL A 7 -14.49 -60.27 -31.33
N ASN A 8 -15.36 -59.55 -32.06
CA ASN A 8 -15.09 -58.23 -32.61
C ASN A 8 -15.39 -57.15 -31.54
N LYS A 9 -14.35 -56.56 -30.94
CA LYS A 9 -14.50 -55.42 -30.01
C LYS A 9 -14.73 -54.12 -30.80
N ALA A 10 -15.99 -53.68 -30.86
CA ALA A 10 -16.33 -52.35 -31.35
C ALA A 10 -15.72 -51.28 -30.43
N ARG A 11 -14.81 -50.48 -31.01
CA ARG A 11 -14.10 -49.36 -30.37
C ARG A 11 -15.09 -48.20 -30.17
N ALA A 12 -15.56 -48.00 -28.95
CA ALA A 12 -16.35 -46.82 -28.59
C ALA A 12 -15.52 -45.55 -28.80
N LEU A 13 -16.03 -44.64 -29.62
CA LEU A 13 -15.48 -43.29 -29.80
C LEU A 13 -15.50 -42.54 -28.45
N PRO A 14 -14.41 -41.86 -28.07
CA PRO A 14 -14.42 -41.08 -26.85
C PRO A 14 -15.39 -39.90 -27.00
N ARG A 15 -16.30 -39.76 -26.02
CA ARG A 15 -17.12 -38.56 -25.84
C ARG A 15 -16.20 -37.34 -25.85
N LYS A 16 -16.38 -36.44 -26.82
CA LYS A 16 -15.73 -35.13 -26.85
C LYS A 16 -15.93 -34.46 -25.50
N SER A 17 -14.85 -34.23 -24.77
CA SER A 17 -14.85 -33.36 -23.60
C SER A 17 -15.34 -31.99 -24.03
N ALA A 18 -16.30 -31.42 -23.29
CA ALA A 18 -16.68 -30.04 -23.44
C ALA A 18 -15.44 -29.17 -23.27
N LYS A 19 -15.05 -28.45 -24.32
CA LYS A 19 -14.04 -27.38 -24.24
C LYS A 19 -14.48 -26.44 -23.11
N GLY A 20 -13.63 -26.30 -22.08
CA GLY A 20 -13.92 -25.42 -20.95
C GLY A 20 -14.23 -24.01 -21.44
N ALA A 21 -15.39 -23.47 -21.03
CA ALA A 21 -15.70 -22.08 -21.27
C ALA A 21 -14.59 -21.21 -20.67
N SER A 22 -13.94 -20.38 -21.50
CA SER A 22 -12.93 -19.45 -21.03
C SER A 22 -13.61 -18.43 -20.11
N ILE A 23 -13.17 -18.35 -18.84
CA ILE A 23 -13.71 -17.39 -17.88
C ILE A 23 -13.37 -15.99 -18.39
N ARG A 24 -14.39 -15.20 -18.76
CA ARG A 24 -14.24 -13.82 -19.23
C ARG A 24 -14.24 -12.88 -18.02
N LEU A 25 -13.06 -12.39 -17.62
CA LEU A 25 -12.92 -11.41 -16.55
C LEU A 25 -12.80 -10.00 -17.14
N ILE A 26 -13.81 -9.17 -16.92
CA ILE A 26 -13.83 -7.78 -17.41
C ILE A 26 -13.76 -6.83 -16.19
N PRO A 27 -12.81 -5.89 -16.12
CA PRO A 27 -12.85 -4.84 -15.10
C PRO A 27 -14.13 -4.01 -15.28
N LEU A 28 -14.73 -3.59 -14.17
CA LEU A 28 -16.03 -2.91 -14.16
C LEU A 28 -15.89 -1.47 -13.69
N ILE A 29 -14.91 -1.20 -12.82
CA ILE A 29 -14.79 0.07 -12.13
C ILE A 29 -13.35 0.58 -12.30
N ASP A 30 -13.19 1.74 -12.91
CA ASP A 30 -11.92 2.37 -13.23
C ASP A 30 -11.39 3.21 -12.04
N THR A 31 -10.50 4.16 -12.30
CA THR A 31 -9.92 5.05 -11.30
C THR A 31 -10.99 5.89 -10.59
N HIS A 32 -10.67 6.33 -9.37
CA HIS A 32 -11.50 7.28 -8.62
C HIS A 32 -11.91 8.49 -9.48
N ALA A 33 -10.96 9.16 -10.12
CA ALA A 33 -11.24 10.29 -11.00
C ALA A 33 -12.18 9.95 -12.15
N ALA A 34 -12.02 8.79 -12.79
CA ALA A 34 -12.90 8.37 -13.88
C ALA A 34 -14.34 8.14 -13.41
N VAL A 35 -14.55 7.66 -12.19
CA VAL A 35 -15.89 7.39 -11.64
C VAL A 35 -16.54 8.65 -11.04
N THR A 36 -15.75 9.59 -10.52
CA THR A 36 -16.28 10.82 -9.91
C THR A 36 -16.51 11.95 -10.91
N ASN A 37 -15.84 11.92 -12.06
CA ASN A 37 -15.90 13.01 -13.05
C ASN A 37 -16.97 12.80 -14.13
N SER A 38 -17.67 11.68 -14.13
CA SER A 38 -18.76 11.38 -15.05
C SER A 38 -19.95 10.78 -14.31
N ASP A 39 -21.13 10.88 -14.91
CA ASP A 39 -22.31 10.22 -14.37
C ASP A 39 -22.36 8.72 -14.73
N ALA A 40 -23.50 8.09 -14.43
CA ALA A 40 -23.64 6.65 -14.62
C ALA A 40 -23.59 6.24 -16.09
N ASP A 41 -24.28 7.01 -16.93
CA ASP A 41 -24.53 6.70 -18.33
C ASP A 41 -23.32 7.13 -19.18
N GLU A 42 -22.72 8.28 -18.86
CA GLU A 42 -21.46 8.73 -19.48
C GLU A 42 -20.32 7.73 -19.26
N TYR A 43 -20.18 7.22 -18.03
CA TYR A 43 -19.14 6.25 -17.68
C TYR A 43 -19.30 4.89 -18.39
N GLU A 44 -20.54 4.48 -18.68
CA GLU A 44 -20.79 3.24 -19.45
C GLU A 44 -20.75 3.49 -20.96
N GLY A 45 -21.08 4.70 -21.41
CA GLY A 45 -21.07 5.09 -22.82
C GLY A 45 -19.67 5.01 -23.46
N ASP A 46 -18.61 5.33 -22.71
CA ASP A 46 -17.22 5.16 -23.15
C ASP A 46 -16.61 3.79 -22.77
N ARG A 47 -17.41 2.89 -22.17
CA ARG A 47 -17.06 1.52 -21.73
C ARG A 47 -18.18 0.49 -22.03
N PRO A 48 -18.61 0.34 -23.30
CA PRO A 48 -19.79 -0.47 -23.66
C PRO A 48 -19.70 -1.95 -23.24
N PHE A 49 -18.48 -2.48 -23.09
CA PHE A 49 -18.23 -3.85 -22.63
C PHE A 49 -18.78 -4.15 -21.22
N ILE A 50 -18.99 -3.13 -20.38
CA ILE A 50 -19.62 -3.31 -19.07
C ILE A 50 -21.07 -3.75 -19.26
N THR A 51 -21.82 -3.05 -20.11
CA THR A 51 -23.22 -3.36 -20.39
C THR A 51 -23.37 -4.76 -20.97
N GLU A 52 -22.58 -5.09 -22.01
CA GLU A 52 -22.56 -6.43 -22.62
C GLU A 52 -22.26 -7.54 -21.60
N TYR A 53 -21.35 -7.26 -20.66
CA TYR A 53 -20.95 -8.23 -19.66
C TYR A 53 -22.06 -8.51 -18.65
N LEU A 54 -22.81 -7.48 -18.24
CA LEU A 54 -23.92 -7.61 -17.33
C LEU A 54 -25.10 -8.36 -17.97
N GLU A 55 -25.40 -8.08 -19.24
CA GLU A 55 -26.43 -8.79 -20.02
C GLU A 55 -26.14 -10.29 -20.12
N GLY A 56 -24.86 -10.69 -20.16
CA GLY A 56 -24.44 -12.09 -20.17
C GLY A 56 -24.91 -12.91 -18.96
N PHE A 57 -25.29 -12.27 -17.85
CA PHE A 57 -25.78 -12.92 -16.63
C PHE A 57 -27.30 -12.82 -16.43
N GLN A 58 -28.01 -12.06 -17.28
CA GLN A 58 -29.41 -11.70 -17.06
C GLN A 58 -30.35 -12.91 -16.96
N THR A 59 -29.99 -14.04 -17.59
CA THR A 59 -30.77 -15.28 -17.53
C THR A 59 -30.57 -16.07 -16.24
N GLN A 60 -29.52 -15.78 -15.46
CA GLN A 60 -29.20 -16.47 -14.22
C GLN A 60 -29.56 -15.62 -12.99
N PHE A 61 -29.23 -14.32 -13.00
CA PHE A 61 -29.51 -13.38 -11.91
C PHE A 61 -29.34 -11.92 -12.38
N ASP A 62 -29.82 -10.98 -11.58
CA ASP A 62 -29.71 -9.54 -11.87
C ASP A 62 -28.33 -8.99 -11.46
N ALA A 63 -27.36 -9.12 -12.38
CA ALA A 63 -26.01 -8.56 -12.25
C ALA A 63 -25.99 -7.03 -12.30
N ARG A 64 -26.94 -6.39 -12.99
CA ARG A 64 -27.06 -4.93 -13.07
C ARG A 64 -27.31 -4.34 -11.68
N ALA A 65 -28.26 -4.89 -10.94
CA ALA A 65 -28.52 -4.42 -9.58
C ALA A 65 -27.33 -4.64 -8.62
N ASP A 66 -26.48 -5.65 -8.85
CA ASP A 66 -25.26 -5.88 -8.06
C ASP A 66 -24.26 -4.76 -8.37
N TYR A 67 -24.03 -4.53 -9.66
CA TYR A 67 -23.13 -3.49 -10.14
C TYR A 67 -23.53 -2.11 -9.61
N ASP A 68 -24.82 -1.75 -9.71
CA ASP A 68 -25.34 -0.45 -9.26
C ASP A 68 -25.22 -0.28 -7.74
N ALA A 69 -25.45 -1.35 -6.97
CA ALA A 69 -25.26 -1.34 -5.52
C ALA A 69 -23.79 -1.05 -5.16
N VAL A 70 -22.84 -1.68 -5.86
CA VAL A 70 -21.40 -1.42 -5.67
C VAL A 70 -21.02 -0.01 -6.10
N ARG A 71 -21.55 0.51 -7.22
CA ARG A 71 -21.30 1.90 -7.63
C ARG A 71 -21.79 2.90 -6.58
N ARG A 72 -23.01 2.73 -6.06
CA ARG A 72 -23.57 3.57 -4.99
C ARG A 72 -22.73 3.49 -3.71
N PHE A 73 -22.32 2.28 -3.31
CA PHE A 73 -21.43 2.08 -2.17
C PHE A 73 -20.09 2.80 -2.34
N LEU A 74 -19.47 2.72 -3.52
CA LEU A 74 -18.20 3.40 -3.80
C LEU A 74 -18.34 4.91 -3.86
N LYS A 75 -19.43 5.42 -4.43
CA LYS A 75 -19.76 6.86 -4.44
C LYS A 75 -19.93 7.40 -3.02
N ALA A 76 -20.47 6.62 -2.09
CA ALA A 76 -20.53 7.00 -0.67
C ALA A 76 -19.14 7.09 0.03
N HIS A 77 -18.05 6.70 -0.63
CA HIS A 77 -16.68 6.71 -0.11
C HIS A 77 -15.71 7.40 -1.10
N ASP A 78 -16.20 8.36 -1.88
CA ASP A 78 -15.42 9.10 -2.87
C ASP A 78 -14.62 10.28 -2.27
N ASP A 79 -14.83 10.59 -0.99
CA ASP A 79 -14.13 11.62 -0.22
C ASP A 79 -12.60 11.45 -0.27
N THR A 80 -12.13 10.20 -0.22
CA THR A 80 -10.71 9.88 -0.14
C THR A 80 -10.33 8.94 -1.29
N PRO A 81 -9.56 9.39 -2.30
CA PRO A 81 -9.18 8.57 -3.45
C PRO A 81 -8.47 7.25 -3.08
N THR A 82 -7.71 7.25 -1.99
CA THR A 82 -7.03 6.04 -1.50
C THR A 82 -7.99 5.03 -0.87
N THR A 83 -9.02 5.50 -0.15
CA THR A 83 -10.08 4.66 0.41
C THR A 83 -10.90 4.06 -0.72
N PHE A 84 -11.36 4.89 -1.66
CA PHE A 84 -12.10 4.46 -2.85
C PHE A 84 -11.36 3.36 -3.61
N ASN A 85 -10.10 3.60 -3.99
CA ASN A 85 -9.32 2.63 -4.78
C ASN A 85 -9.13 1.30 -4.06
N ASN A 86 -8.95 1.34 -2.74
CA ASN A 86 -8.89 0.13 -1.93
C ASN A 86 -10.23 -0.61 -1.91
N TYR A 87 -11.34 0.12 -1.65
CA TYR A 87 -12.68 -0.47 -1.59
C TYR A 87 -13.05 -1.11 -2.92
N ARG A 88 -12.91 -0.34 -4.01
CA ARG A 88 -13.12 -0.77 -5.39
C ARG A 88 -12.39 -2.08 -5.71
N THR A 89 -11.12 -2.19 -5.32
CA THR A 89 -10.33 -3.41 -5.59
C THR A 89 -10.96 -4.64 -4.95
N GLN A 90 -11.50 -4.55 -3.73
CA GLN A 90 -12.06 -5.72 -3.05
C GLN A 90 -13.49 -6.03 -3.48
N VAL A 91 -14.33 -5.00 -3.66
CA VAL A 91 -15.73 -5.20 -4.07
C VAL A 91 -15.82 -5.71 -5.51
N GLU A 92 -14.93 -5.28 -6.40
CA GLU A 92 -14.93 -5.79 -7.77
C GLU A 92 -14.39 -7.23 -7.85
N ARG A 93 -13.41 -7.59 -7.01
CA ARG A 93 -13.03 -9.01 -6.83
C ARG A 93 -14.22 -9.87 -6.41
N LEU A 94 -15.06 -9.35 -5.51
CA LEU A 94 -16.28 -10.02 -5.09
C LEU A 94 -17.25 -10.17 -6.26
N LEU A 95 -17.56 -9.10 -7.00
CA LEU A 95 -18.47 -9.14 -8.16
C LEU A 95 -18.02 -10.18 -9.18
N LEU A 96 -16.76 -10.10 -9.60
CA LEU A 96 -16.21 -11.03 -10.58
C LEU A 96 -16.33 -12.46 -10.07
N TRP A 97 -15.92 -12.73 -8.83
CA TRP A 97 -15.99 -14.08 -8.28
C TRP A 97 -17.42 -14.59 -8.14
N ALA A 98 -18.34 -13.74 -7.67
CA ALA A 98 -19.75 -14.04 -7.51
C ALA A 98 -20.37 -14.48 -8.85
N TRP A 99 -20.12 -13.70 -9.90
CA TRP A 99 -20.74 -13.96 -11.19
C TRP A 99 -20.08 -15.11 -11.96
N ASN A 100 -18.74 -15.13 -12.03
CA ASN A 100 -18.03 -16.07 -12.90
C ASN A 100 -17.72 -17.42 -12.27
N LYS A 101 -17.61 -17.47 -10.93
CA LYS A 101 -17.24 -18.69 -10.21
C LYS A 101 -18.37 -19.24 -9.36
N ARG A 102 -19.15 -18.36 -8.71
CA ARG A 102 -20.30 -18.78 -7.90
C ARG A 102 -21.61 -18.83 -8.69
N ASN A 103 -21.67 -18.15 -9.84
CA ASN A 103 -22.87 -17.99 -10.67
C ASN A 103 -24.09 -17.54 -9.85
N LYS A 104 -23.89 -16.49 -9.03
CA LYS A 104 -24.87 -16.00 -8.05
C LYS A 104 -24.72 -14.50 -7.86
N ALA A 105 -25.82 -13.78 -7.67
CA ALA A 105 -25.79 -12.38 -7.25
C ALA A 105 -25.19 -12.26 -5.83
N PHE A 106 -24.33 -11.27 -5.59
CA PHE A 106 -23.73 -11.12 -4.26
C PHE A 106 -24.77 -10.74 -3.21
N ARG A 107 -25.87 -10.09 -3.61
CA ARG A 107 -26.98 -9.73 -2.72
C ARG A 107 -27.65 -10.94 -2.09
N ASP A 108 -27.52 -12.12 -2.69
CA ASP A 108 -28.05 -13.37 -2.16
C ASP A 108 -27.03 -14.13 -1.29
N PHE A 109 -25.86 -13.55 -1.02
CA PHE A 109 -24.79 -14.25 -0.32
C PHE A 109 -25.15 -14.58 1.11
N VAL A 110 -24.90 -15.84 1.47
CA VAL A 110 -24.91 -16.29 2.85
C VAL A 110 -23.48 -16.35 3.39
N ARG A 111 -23.36 -16.66 4.67
CA ARG A 111 -22.07 -16.76 5.36
C ARG A 111 -21.04 -17.63 4.63
N SER A 112 -21.45 -18.82 4.18
CA SER A 112 -20.54 -19.77 3.52
C SER A 112 -20.00 -19.21 2.20
N ASP A 113 -20.79 -18.42 1.46
CA ASP A 113 -20.32 -17.79 0.22
C ASP A 113 -19.16 -16.82 0.49
N VAL A 114 -19.23 -16.07 1.59
CA VAL A 114 -18.16 -15.15 1.99
C VAL A 114 -16.93 -15.91 2.48
N GLU A 115 -17.11 -17.01 3.23
CA GLU A 115 -15.99 -17.87 3.66
C GLU A 115 -15.27 -18.48 2.45
N ASP A 116 -16.02 -18.94 1.45
CA ASP A 116 -15.49 -19.45 0.18
C ASP A 116 -14.74 -18.35 -0.61
N PHE A 117 -15.28 -17.13 -0.67
CA PHE A 117 -14.61 -16.01 -1.32
C PHE A 117 -13.30 -15.60 -0.62
N LEU A 118 -13.28 -15.61 0.72
CA LEU A 118 -12.05 -15.33 1.48
C LEU A 118 -11.00 -16.43 1.27
N SER A 119 -11.43 -17.70 1.21
CA SER A 119 -10.57 -18.83 0.86
C SER A 119 -9.99 -18.65 -0.54
N PHE A 120 -10.83 -18.27 -1.51
CA PHE A 120 -10.41 -17.96 -2.87
C PHE A 120 -9.43 -16.79 -2.95
N CYS A 121 -9.63 -15.70 -2.20
CA CYS A 121 -8.68 -14.58 -2.19
C CYS A 121 -7.28 -15.00 -1.70
N LYS A 122 -7.22 -15.98 -0.80
CA LYS A 122 -5.96 -16.53 -0.28
C LYS A 122 -5.25 -17.41 -1.31
N ASN A 123 -6.00 -18.15 -2.11
CA ASN A 123 -5.49 -19.04 -3.16
C ASN A 123 -6.35 -18.95 -4.43
N PRO A 124 -6.22 -17.87 -5.22
CA PRO A 124 -7.03 -17.65 -6.42
C PRO A 124 -6.60 -18.59 -7.55
N ASP A 125 -7.51 -18.87 -8.48
CA ASP A 125 -7.19 -19.72 -9.63
C ASP A 125 -6.17 -19.01 -10.54
N PRO A 126 -5.27 -19.75 -11.24
CA PRO A 126 -4.24 -19.13 -12.09
C PRO A 126 -4.78 -18.14 -13.13
N ALA A 127 -5.98 -18.38 -13.68
CA ALA A 127 -6.62 -17.48 -14.65
C ALA A 127 -6.97 -16.09 -14.08
N TRP A 128 -6.98 -15.92 -12.76
CA TRP A 128 -7.31 -14.67 -12.04
C TRP A 128 -6.08 -13.88 -11.61
N ILE A 129 -4.88 -14.37 -11.94
CA ILE A 129 -3.60 -13.81 -11.49
C ILE A 129 -2.80 -13.37 -12.71
N SER A 130 -2.36 -12.12 -12.74
CA SER A 130 -1.38 -11.62 -13.71
C SER A 130 0.03 -11.72 -13.15
N SER A 131 1.03 -11.84 -14.02
CA SER A 131 2.45 -11.82 -13.64
C SER A 131 2.94 -10.43 -13.23
N ALA A 132 2.23 -9.37 -13.63
CA ALA A 132 2.53 -7.98 -13.30
C ALA A 132 1.24 -7.17 -13.03
N ILE A 133 1.40 -5.95 -12.54
CA ILE A 133 0.28 -5.02 -12.39
C ILE A 133 0.03 -4.35 -13.73
N HIS A 134 -1.18 -4.50 -14.27
CA HIS A 134 -1.61 -3.87 -15.51
C HIS A 134 -2.69 -2.82 -15.23
N PRO A 135 -2.78 -1.74 -16.03
CA PRO A 135 -3.93 -0.86 -16.01
C PRO A 135 -5.18 -1.66 -16.40
N ARG A 136 -6.34 -1.23 -15.90
CA ARG A 136 -7.61 -1.94 -16.09
C ARG A 136 -8.15 -1.77 -17.50
N TYR A 137 -8.08 -0.55 -18.00
CA TYR A 137 -8.50 -0.20 -19.34
C TYR A 137 -7.32 0.33 -20.14
N ILE A 138 -7.42 0.20 -21.46
CA ILE A 138 -6.58 0.85 -22.46
C ILE A 138 -7.47 1.73 -23.33
N MET A 139 -6.97 2.89 -23.72
CA MET A 139 -7.71 3.84 -24.57
C MET A 139 -7.50 3.47 -26.04
N VAL A 140 -8.57 3.12 -26.75
CA VAL A 140 -8.57 2.76 -28.16
C VAL A 140 -9.66 3.56 -28.85
N GLU A 141 -9.29 4.43 -29.78
CA GLU A 141 -10.22 5.23 -30.61
C GLU A 141 -11.29 6.01 -29.79
N GLY A 142 -10.95 6.48 -28.59
CA GLY A 142 -11.85 7.23 -27.72
C GLY A 142 -12.71 6.37 -26.79
N ILE A 143 -12.55 5.04 -26.83
CA ILE A 143 -13.24 4.07 -25.97
C ILE A 143 -12.23 3.44 -24.99
N TYR A 144 -12.66 3.21 -23.76
CA TYR A 144 -11.88 2.49 -22.76
C TYR A 144 -12.13 0.98 -22.87
N GLU A 145 -11.23 0.27 -23.54
CA GLU A 145 -11.30 -1.19 -23.68
C GLU A 145 -10.71 -1.92 -22.47
N PRO A 146 -11.29 -3.04 -22.03
CA PRO A 146 -10.67 -3.94 -21.04
C PRO A 146 -9.26 -4.36 -21.44
N ASN A 147 -8.28 -4.13 -20.58
CA ASN A 147 -6.91 -4.58 -20.84
C ASN A 147 -6.83 -6.12 -20.78
N PRO A 148 -6.45 -6.81 -21.88
CA PRO A 148 -6.40 -8.27 -21.90
C PRO A 148 -5.40 -8.88 -20.92
N ALA A 149 -4.36 -8.13 -20.54
CA ALA A 149 -3.36 -8.54 -19.56
C ALA A 149 -3.79 -8.29 -18.11
N TRP A 150 -4.85 -7.51 -17.88
CA TRP A 150 -5.33 -7.21 -16.54
C TRP A 150 -5.98 -8.42 -15.88
N ARG A 151 -5.68 -8.60 -14.59
CA ARG A 151 -6.33 -9.57 -13.72
C ARG A 151 -6.56 -8.97 -12.33
N PRO A 152 -7.57 -9.46 -11.58
CA PRO A 152 -7.91 -8.94 -10.26
C PRO A 152 -6.84 -9.22 -9.19
N PHE A 153 -5.98 -10.24 -9.39
CA PHE A 153 -4.81 -10.51 -8.57
C PHE A 153 -3.54 -10.38 -9.41
N ALA A 154 -2.43 -10.01 -8.77
CA ALA A 154 -1.14 -9.88 -9.42
C ALA A 154 -0.05 -10.51 -8.56
N MET A 155 0.83 -11.29 -9.19
CA MET A 155 2.06 -11.81 -8.58
C MET A 155 3.06 -10.67 -8.35
N ARG A 156 3.91 -10.81 -7.35
CA ARG A 156 4.99 -9.86 -7.09
C ARG A 156 6.26 -10.58 -6.62
N THR A 157 7.41 -10.09 -7.07
CA THR A 157 8.70 -10.44 -6.47
C THR A 157 8.96 -9.50 -5.29
N GLN A 158 9.51 -10.02 -4.19
CA GLN A 158 9.86 -9.19 -3.05
C GLN A 158 10.93 -8.16 -3.45
N LYS A 159 10.78 -6.92 -2.95
CA LYS A 159 11.65 -5.79 -3.32
C LYS A 159 13.13 -6.09 -3.07
N SER A 160 13.49 -6.60 -1.89
CA SER A 160 14.88 -6.94 -1.57
C SER A 160 15.45 -8.03 -2.48
N THR A 161 14.66 -9.07 -2.76
CA THR A 161 15.04 -10.15 -3.68
C THR A 161 15.29 -9.61 -5.10
N ALA A 162 14.38 -8.78 -5.62
CA ALA A 162 14.54 -8.19 -6.95
C ALA A 162 15.78 -7.28 -7.02
N LYS A 163 16.00 -6.44 -6.00
CA LYS A 163 17.18 -5.56 -5.93
C LYS A 163 18.49 -6.32 -5.83
N SER A 164 18.56 -7.30 -4.93
CA SER A 164 19.75 -8.15 -4.78
C SER A 164 20.06 -8.93 -6.05
N ALA A 165 19.05 -9.42 -6.78
CA ALA A 165 19.28 -10.07 -8.07
C ALA A 165 19.89 -9.10 -9.10
N ILE A 166 19.31 -7.91 -9.26
CA ILE A 166 19.81 -6.88 -10.18
C ILE A 166 21.24 -6.46 -9.83
N GLU A 167 21.52 -6.15 -8.56
CA GLU A 167 22.84 -5.72 -8.08
C GLU A 167 23.95 -6.76 -8.25
N ASN A 168 23.57 -8.04 -8.33
CA ASN A 168 24.52 -9.15 -8.48
C ASN A 168 24.46 -9.76 -9.90
N ASN A 169 23.86 -9.06 -10.86
CA ASN A 169 23.69 -9.49 -12.25
C ASN A 169 23.08 -10.91 -12.37
N ARG A 170 22.09 -11.21 -11.53
CA ARG A 170 21.32 -12.46 -11.54
C ARG A 170 19.92 -12.23 -12.09
N GLU A 171 19.34 -13.27 -12.67
CA GLU A 171 17.95 -13.23 -13.09
C GLU A 171 17.02 -12.99 -11.89
N VAL A 172 16.05 -12.08 -12.04
CA VAL A 172 15.07 -11.79 -11.00
C VAL A 172 14.14 -13.00 -10.88
N PRO A 173 14.01 -13.61 -9.68
CA PRO A 173 13.12 -14.75 -9.50
C PRO A 173 11.70 -14.44 -9.94
N ALA A 174 11.06 -15.43 -10.57
CA ALA A 174 9.69 -15.32 -11.04
C ALA A 174 8.76 -14.83 -9.91
N PRO A 175 7.84 -13.90 -10.20
CA PRO A 175 6.95 -13.36 -9.20
C PRO A 175 6.03 -14.48 -8.70
N THR A 176 5.69 -14.44 -7.41
CA THR A 176 4.75 -15.40 -6.82
C THR A 176 3.53 -14.67 -6.27
N PHE A 177 2.40 -15.37 -6.22
CA PHE A 177 1.23 -14.87 -5.52
C PHE A 177 1.27 -15.34 -4.06
N GLN A 178 1.29 -14.38 -3.14
CA GLN A 178 1.07 -14.65 -1.72
C GLN A 178 0.23 -13.52 -1.13
N MET A 179 -0.93 -13.87 -0.56
CA MET A 179 -1.75 -12.90 0.16
C MET A 179 -1.33 -12.82 1.62
N ALA A 180 -0.95 -11.62 2.08
CA ALA A 180 -0.67 -11.37 3.49
C ALA A 180 -1.96 -11.41 4.33
N ASP A 181 -1.86 -11.89 5.59
CA ASP A 181 -2.98 -11.89 6.56
C ASP A 181 -3.62 -10.51 6.72
N SER A 182 -2.82 -9.43 6.68
CA SER A 182 -3.33 -8.06 6.75
C SER A 182 -4.17 -7.69 5.54
N SER A 183 -3.77 -8.13 4.35
CA SER A 183 -4.54 -7.91 3.11
C SER A 183 -5.86 -8.68 3.15
N LEU A 184 -5.87 -9.92 3.67
CA LEU A 184 -7.10 -10.69 3.82
C LEU A 184 -8.05 -10.07 4.85
N LYS A 185 -7.53 -9.56 5.97
CA LYS A 185 -8.31 -8.77 6.93
C LYS A 185 -8.92 -7.52 6.31
N GLN A 186 -8.18 -6.88 5.39
CA GLN A 186 -8.66 -5.71 4.66
C GLN A 186 -9.78 -6.08 3.68
N VAL A 187 -9.68 -7.21 2.96
CA VAL A 187 -10.78 -7.77 2.16
C VAL A 187 -12.02 -7.90 3.04
N TYR A 188 -11.92 -8.65 4.14
CA TYR A 188 -13.04 -8.86 5.06
C TYR A 188 -13.64 -7.54 5.58
N ALA A 189 -12.82 -6.57 5.96
CA ALA A 189 -13.29 -5.28 6.45
C ALA A 189 -14.09 -4.51 5.39
N VAL A 190 -13.64 -4.52 4.13
CA VAL A 190 -14.36 -3.89 3.01
C VAL A 190 -15.67 -4.63 2.72
N LEU A 191 -15.66 -5.96 2.68
CA LEU A 191 -16.89 -6.75 2.46
C LEU A 191 -17.92 -6.50 3.57
N ASN A 192 -17.47 -6.49 4.83
CA ASN A 192 -18.35 -6.17 5.94
C ASN A 192 -18.96 -4.76 5.83
N SER A 193 -18.19 -3.79 5.32
CA SER A 193 -18.68 -2.44 5.04
C SER A 193 -19.70 -2.43 3.91
N LEU A 194 -19.43 -3.11 2.79
CA LEU A 194 -20.34 -3.24 1.64
C LEU A 194 -21.67 -3.88 2.06
N PHE A 195 -21.63 -5.05 2.71
CA PHE A 195 -22.86 -5.74 3.09
C PHE A 195 -23.65 -4.99 4.18
N SER A 196 -22.98 -4.27 5.09
CA SER A 196 -23.67 -3.38 6.04
C SER A 196 -24.38 -2.24 5.32
N TYR A 197 -23.74 -1.64 4.31
CA TYR A 197 -24.35 -0.62 3.45
C TYR A 197 -25.56 -1.19 2.71
N CYS A 198 -25.43 -2.34 2.05
CA CYS A 198 -26.54 -2.97 1.31
C CYS A 198 -27.70 -3.38 2.24
N THR A 199 -27.41 -3.82 3.47
CA THR A 199 -28.46 -4.13 4.46
C THR A 199 -29.19 -2.85 4.89
N ALA A 200 -28.47 -1.75 5.14
CA ALA A 200 -29.06 -0.48 5.51
C ALA A 200 -29.92 0.12 4.38
N ASP A 201 -29.48 -0.06 3.13
CA ASP A 201 -30.20 0.35 1.91
C ASP A 201 -31.31 -0.64 1.49
N ARG A 202 -31.58 -1.67 2.31
CA ARG A 202 -32.60 -2.70 2.09
C ARG A 202 -32.42 -3.51 0.79
N LEU A 203 -31.19 -3.62 0.32
CA LEU A 203 -30.79 -4.47 -0.82
C LEU A 203 -30.51 -5.91 -0.40
N MET A 204 -30.32 -6.15 0.89
CA MET A 204 -30.09 -7.46 1.50
C MET A 204 -30.81 -7.54 2.84
N ASP A 205 -31.31 -8.73 3.21
CA ASP A 205 -31.98 -8.94 4.49
C ASP A 205 -31.02 -8.90 5.68
N SER A 206 -29.77 -9.35 5.48
CA SER A 206 -28.78 -9.40 6.54
C SER A 206 -27.34 -9.38 6.02
N ASN A 207 -26.40 -8.96 6.87
CA ASN A 207 -24.98 -8.94 6.56
C ASN A 207 -24.33 -10.33 6.85
N PRO A 208 -23.85 -11.07 5.82
CA PRO A 208 -23.27 -12.40 6.01
C PRO A 208 -21.91 -12.41 6.73
N CYS A 209 -21.25 -11.25 6.89
CA CYS A 209 -19.95 -11.15 7.55
C CYS A 209 -20.00 -11.20 9.09
N VAL A 210 -21.19 -11.02 9.69
CA VAL A 210 -21.33 -10.78 11.16
C VAL A 210 -20.70 -11.90 11.99
N LEU A 211 -20.87 -13.16 11.60
CA LEU A 211 -20.40 -14.32 12.37
C LEU A 211 -18.99 -14.81 11.97
N ILE A 212 -18.47 -14.43 10.81
CA ILE A 212 -17.20 -14.92 10.24
C ILE A 212 -15.98 -14.50 11.08
N LYS A 213 -16.02 -13.31 11.69
CA LYS A 213 -14.92 -12.78 12.51
C LYS A 213 -14.50 -13.72 13.64
N ARG A 214 -15.43 -14.54 14.14
CA ARG A 214 -15.20 -15.49 15.24
C ARG A 214 -14.39 -16.71 14.78
N ASP A 215 -14.66 -17.22 13.59
CA ASP A 215 -14.01 -18.44 13.09
C ASP A 215 -12.63 -18.15 12.48
N MET A 216 -12.44 -16.96 11.89
CA MET A 216 -11.12 -16.46 11.51
C MET A 216 -10.14 -16.32 12.69
N LYS A 217 -10.63 -16.11 13.92
CA LYS A 217 -9.78 -16.10 15.13
C LYS A 217 -9.33 -17.50 15.54
N LYS A 218 -10.13 -18.54 15.26
CA LYS A 218 -9.82 -19.94 15.57
C LYS A 218 -8.82 -20.54 14.57
N ASN A 219 -8.97 -20.18 13.29
CA ASN A 219 -8.09 -20.63 12.20
C ASN A 219 -6.88 -19.70 11.99
N LYS A 220 -6.24 -19.26 13.08
CA LYS A 220 -4.97 -18.53 12.94
C LYS A 220 -3.92 -19.45 12.32
N SER A 221 -3.21 -18.94 11.32
CA SER A 221 -2.06 -19.63 10.75
C SER A 221 -1.10 -20.04 11.86
N LYS A 222 -0.72 -21.33 11.88
CA LYS A 222 0.30 -21.90 12.75
C LYS A 222 1.74 -21.56 12.28
N ALA A 223 1.87 -20.85 11.16
CA ALA A 223 3.18 -20.42 10.69
C ALA A 223 3.82 -19.45 11.68
N LEU A 224 5.12 -19.61 11.91
CA LEU A 224 5.90 -18.69 12.73
C LEU A 224 5.79 -17.27 12.15
N LYS A 225 5.41 -16.33 13.00
CA LYS A 225 5.35 -14.90 12.64
C LYS A 225 6.54 -14.21 13.26
N ILE A 226 7.64 -14.16 12.51
CA ILE A 226 8.80 -13.35 12.89
C ILE A 226 8.42 -11.88 12.59
N PRO A 227 8.33 -11.00 13.61
CA PRO A 227 8.06 -9.60 13.37
C PRO A 227 9.20 -9.00 12.54
N LYS A 228 8.86 -8.42 11.38
CA LYS A 228 9.82 -7.59 10.65
C LYS A 228 9.75 -6.19 11.25
N GLN A 229 10.79 -5.78 11.96
CA GLN A 229 10.95 -4.37 12.31
C GLN A 229 11.02 -3.56 11.01
N LYS A 230 10.36 -2.39 11.01
CA LYS A 230 10.30 -1.48 9.85
C LYS A 230 11.06 -0.21 10.18
N SER A 231 12.25 -0.36 10.75
CA SER A 231 13.15 0.69 11.18
C SER A 231 14.56 0.33 10.76
N LEU A 232 15.39 1.34 10.52
CA LEU A 232 16.81 1.14 10.24
C LEU A 232 17.57 0.91 11.55
N SER A 233 18.68 0.17 11.49
CA SER A 233 19.66 0.14 12.58
C SER A 233 20.37 1.50 12.71
N LYS A 234 21.05 1.75 13.85
CA LYS A 234 21.83 3.00 14.05
C LYS A 234 22.88 3.17 12.96
N LEU A 235 23.61 2.09 12.66
CA LEU A 235 24.58 2.02 11.58
C LEU A 235 23.96 2.37 10.23
N GLN A 236 22.86 1.71 9.84
CA GLN A 236 22.17 1.98 8.56
C GLN A 236 21.66 3.43 8.47
N TRP A 237 21.22 4.01 9.58
CA TRP A 237 20.79 5.41 9.65
C TRP A 237 21.96 6.38 9.45
N GLU A 238 23.08 6.17 10.14
CA GLU A 238 24.30 6.99 10.00
C GLU A 238 24.79 6.97 8.55
N PHE A 239 24.91 5.79 7.96
CA PHE A 239 25.25 5.63 6.53
C PHE A 239 24.27 6.34 5.61
N LEU A 240 22.97 6.26 5.89
CA LEU A 240 21.94 6.91 5.07
C LEU A 240 22.05 8.44 5.14
N LEU A 241 22.22 8.99 6.33
CA LEU A 241 22.33 10.43 6.54
C LEU A 241 23.58 10.98 5.84
N GLU A 242 24.73 10.34 6.05
CA GLU A 242 25.98 10.73 5.38
C GLU A 242 25.86 10.60 3.85
N THR A 243 25.21 9.54 3.35
CA THR A 243 24.97 9.37 1.90
C THR A 243 24.11 10.51 1.35
N ALA A 244 23.09 10.93 2.08
CA ALA A 244 22.25 12.05 1.69
C ALA A 244 23.04 13.37 1.66
N GLU A 245 23.96 13.58 2.61
CA GLU A 245 24.84 14.76 2.66
C GLU A 245 25.84 14.79 1.50
N LEU A 246 26.46 13.64 1.17
CA LEU A 246 27.34 13.50 0.01
C LEU A 246 26.59 13.78 -1.29
N MET A 247 25.39 13.20 -1.45
CA MET A 247 24.53 13.46 -2.61
C MET A 247 24.10 14.93 -2.71
N ALA A 248 23.90 15.60 -1.58
CA ALA A 248 23.63 17.04 -1.55
C ALA A 248 24.85 17.86 -2.00
N ALA A 249 26.07 17.47 -1.62
CA ALA A 249 27.28 18.13 -2.10
C ALA A 249 27.51 17.94 -3.61
N GLU A 250 27.26 16.73 -4.13
CA GLU A 250 27.46 16.39 -5.55
C GLU A 250 26.41 16.99 -6.48
N SER A 251 25.17 17.11 -6.02
CA SER A 251 24.05 17.64 -6.80
C SER A 251 23.15 18.49 -5.92
N PRO A 252 23.52 19.76 -5.65
CA PRO A 252 22.86 20.59 -4.64
C PRO A 252 21.36 20.75 -4.81
N SER A 253 20.88 21.04 -6.03
CA SER A 253 19.45 21.31 -6.28
C SER A 253 18.50 20.16 -5.89
N PRO A 254 18.67 18.93 -6.40
CA PRO A 254 17.87 17.79 -5.93
C PRO A 254 18.34 17.27 -4.55
N GLY A 255 19.64 17.34 -4.25
CA GLY A 255 20.24 16.70 -3.09
C GLY A 255 19.92 17.40 -1.76
N GLU A 256 20.04 18.73 -1.68
CA GLU A 256 19.69 19.48 -0.46
C GLU A 256 18.20 19.34 -0.11
N ARG A 257 17.32 19.33 -1.13
CA ARG A 257 15.89 19.06 -0.95
C ARG A 257 15.64 17.66 -0.40
N THR A 258 16.33 16.66 -0.94
CA THR A 258 16.14 15.26 -0.53
C THR A 258 16.67 15.01 0.86
N LEU A 259 17.85 15.56 1.20
CA LEU A 259 18.42 15.56 2.55
C LEU A 259 17.44 16.19 3.55
N PHE A 260 16.91 17.37 3.23
CA PHE A 260 15.89 18.03 4.05
C PHE A 260 14.68 17.11 4.30
N CYS A 261 14.16 16.46 3.25
CA CYS A 261 13.04 15.52 3.39
C CYS A 261 13.39 14.35 4.31
N ILE A 262 14.57 13.74 4.16
CA ILE A 262 15.02 12.61 4.98
C ILE A 262 15.08 13.01 6.45
N VAL A 263 15.72 14.14 6.75
CA VAL A 263 15.88 14.63 8.13
C VAL A 263 14.53 14.98 8.74
N MET A 264 13.65 15.68 8.03
CA MET A 264 12.32 16.02 8.58
C MET A 264 11.46 14.77 8.82
N MET A 265 11.53 13.78 7.93
CA MET A 265 10.80 12.53 8.12
C MET A 265 11.31 11.72 9.31
N PHE A 266 12.62 11.72 9.55
CA PHE A 266 13.21 11.06 10.71
C PHE A 266 12.99 11.85 12.00
N GLY A 267 13.41 13.10 12.04
CA GLY A 267 13.47 13.90 13.27
C GLY A 267 12.16 14.53 13.70
N CYS A 268 11.24 14.79 12.76
CA CYS A 268 9.89 15.29 13.05
C CYS A 268 8.81 14.23 12.77
N TYR A 269 9.20 12.99 12.48
CA TYR A 269 8.29 11.87 12.21
C TYR A 269 7.27 12.16 11.09
N LEU A 270 7.58 13.02 10.13
CA LEU A 270 6.59 13.46 9.14
C LEU A 270 6.08 12.31 8.26
N ARG A 271 4.82 12.38 7.83
CA ARG A 271 4.33 11.58 6.69
C ARG A 271 4.75 12.25 5.40
N VAL A 272 4.80 11.50 4.29
CA VAL A 272 5.08 12.10 2.98
C VAL A 272 4.08 13.21 2.61
N SER A 273 2.82 13.08 3.03
CA SER A 273 1.79 14.10 2.83
C SER A 273 2.03 15.36 3.67
N ASP A 274 2.74 15.24 4.79
CA ASP A 274 3.09 16.39 5.62
C ASP A 274 4.20 17.24 4.95
N LEU A 275 4.87 16.71 3.93
CA LEU A 275 5.87 17.39 3.10
C LEU A 275 5.31 17.79 1.72
N ALA A 276 4.54 16.91 1.09
CA ALA A 276 3.98 17.11 -0.26
C ALA A 276 2.69 17.95 -0.27
N GLY A 277 2.01 18.05 0.87
CA GLY A 277 0.63 18.53 0.95
C GLY A 277 -0.40 17.45 0.63
N ASN A 278 -1.68 17.82 0.74
CA ASN A 278 -2.82 16.93 0.53
C ASN A 278 -3.83 17.46 -0.50
N GLY A 279 -3.50 18.54 -1.23
CA GLY A 279 -4.37 19.19 -2.21
C GLY A 279 -5.20 20.34 -1.63
N GLU A 280 -5.59 20.25 -0.36
CA GLU A 280 -6.29 21.32 0.37
C GLU A 280 -5.31 22.24 1.09
N TRP A 281 -4.27 21.65 1.68
CA TRP A 281 -3.20 22.34 2.39
C TRP A 281 -1.88 22.18 1.64
N VAL A 282 -1.20 23.32 1.50
CA VAL A 282 0.14 23.42 0.90
C VAL A 282 1.14 23.72 2.02
N PRO A 283 2.12 22.84 2.26
CA PRO A 283 3.18 23.09 3.23
C PRO A 283 4.03 24.30 2.82
N ALA A 284 4.26 25.21 3.77
CA ALA A 284 5.08 26.39 3.61
C ALA A 284 6.20 26.43 4.66
N MET A 285 7.18 27.29 4.46
CA MET A 285 8.24 27.55 5.43
C MET A 285 7.68 28.07 6.76
N GLY A 286 6.61 28.87 6.71
CA GLY A 286 5.86 29.35 7.88
C GLY A 286 5.14 28.25 8.65
N SER A 287 5.14 26.99 8.18
CA SER A 287 4.74 25.85 9.00
C SER A 287 5.70 25.60 10.16
N PHE A 288 6.96 26.06 10.07
CA PHE A 288 7.89 26.07 11.19
C PHE A 288 7.71 27.34 12.01
N VAL A 289 7.19 27.19 13.22
CA VAL A 289 6.90 28.31 14.12
C VAL A 289 7.73 28.14 15.39
N ARG A 290 8.44 29.20 15.76
CA ARG A 290 9.11 29.28 17.06
C ARG A 290 8.15 29.84 18.09
N GLU A 291 7.78 29.03 19.07
CA GLU A 291 6.99 29.45 20.23
C GLU A 291 7.89 29.40 21.47
N ARG A 292 8.17 30.57 22.08
CA ARG A 292 9.12 30.70 23.19
C ARG A 292 10.49 30.11 22.79
N ASP A 293 10.92 29.06 23.49
CA ASP A 293 12.22 28.39 23.29
C ASP A 293 12.11 27.09 22.48
N ALA A 294 10.94 26.77 21.93
CA ALA A 294 10.72 25.54 21.17
C ALA A 294 10.26 25.82 19.73
N TRP A 295 10.67 24.94 18.82
CA TRP A 295 10.21 24.94 17.45
C TRP A 295 9.10 23.91 17.24
N TRP A 296 8.08 24.31 16.49
CA TRP A 296 6.92 23.50 16.15
C TRP A 296 6.75 23.44 14.63
N TYR A 297 6.35 22.28 14.14
CA TYR A 297 5.91 22.10 12.76
C TYR A 297 4.40 21.93 12.71
N HIS A 298 3.71 22.92 12.16
CA HIS A 298 2.26 22.96 12.01
C HIS A 298 1.83 22.28 10.71
N VAL A 299 0.84 21.41 10.81
CA VAL A 299 0.42 20.57 9.68
C VAL A 299 -1.10 20.40 9.65
N ILE A 300 -1.62 20.20 8.45
CA ILE A 300 -3.00 19.75 8.25
C ILE A 300 -2.92 18.35 7.63
N GLY A 301 -3.39 17.31 8.33
CA GLY A 301 -3.34 15.95 7.77
C GLY A 301 -4.69 15.33 7.51
N LYS A 302 -4.77 14.01 7.66
CA LYS A 302 -5.92 13.22 7.21
C LYS A 302 -7.21 13.71 7.88
N GLY A 303 -8.23 13.98 7.06
CA GLY A 303 -9.52 14.51 7.51
C GLY A 303 -9.49 16.01 7.80
N ASN A 304 -8.56 16.74 7.19
CA ASN A 304 -8.39 18.19 7.35
C ASN A 304 -8.19 18.62 8.82
N VAL A 305 -7.53 17.77 9.62
CA VAL A 305 -7.29 17.99 11.05
C VAL A 305 -5.94 18.66 11.25
N GLN A 306 -5.96 19.85 11.85
CA GLN A 306 -4.77 20.59 12.28
C GLN A 306 -4.05 19.87 13.42
N ALA A 307 -2.72 19.86 13.35
CA ALA A 307 -1.86 19.37 14.42
C ALA A 307 -0.53 20.12 14.41
N ARG A 308 0.21 20.04 15.51
CA ARG A 308 1.59 20.52 15.62
C ARG A 308 2.49 19.41 16.13
N ILE A 309 3.75 19.46 15.72
CA ILE A 309 4.76 18.45 16.02
C ILE A 309 5.97 19.18 16.61
N ALA A 310 6.48 18.70 17.74
CA ALA A 310 7.71 19.26 18.31
C ALA A 310 8.91 18.96 17.39
N VAL A 311 9.72 19.98 17.09
CA VAL A 311 10.87 19.87 16.19
C VAL A 311 12.16 19.72 17.01
N LYS A 312 12.95 18.69 16.71
CA LYS A 312 14.26 18.50 17.35
C LYS A 312 15.20 19.67 17.03
N PRO A 313 16.04 20.13 17.97
CA PRO A 313 17.02 21.19 17.71
C PRO A 313 17.88 20.93 16.47
N ASP A 314 18.38 19.71 16.29
CA ASP A 314 19.20 19.34 15.13
C ASP A 314 18.47 19.51 13.79
N CYS A 315 17.15 19.31 13.75
CA CYS A 315 16.36 19.53 12.54
C CYS A 315 16.37 21.01 12.12
N ILE A 316 16.53 21.94 13.06
CA ILE A 316 16.61 23.37 12.76
C ILE A 316 17.90 23.69 12.01
N ASN A 317 19.01 23.01 12.30
CA ASN A 317 20.25 23.18 11.55
C ASN A 317 20.07 22.78 10.08
N TYR A 318 19.37 21.68 9.80
CA TYR A 318 19.05 21.25 8.44
C TYR A 318 17.98 22.13 7.76
N LEU A 319 17.03 22.70 8.51
CA LEU A 319 16.11 23.70 7.99
C LEU A 319 16.88 24.96 7.54
N THR A 320 17.76 25.49 8.39
CA THR A 320 18.61 26.63 8.07
C THR A 320 19.51 26.35 6.85
N ARG A 321 20.14 25.17 6.81
CA ARG A 321 20.94 24.71 5.65
C ARG A 321 20.14 24.76 4.36
N TYR A 322 18.94 24.17 4.36
CA TYR A 322 18.08 24.13 3.17
C TYR A 322 17.55 25.52 2.77
N ARG A 323 17.23 26.38 3.75
CA ARG A 323 16.80 27.77 3.50
C ARG A 323 17.93 28.60 2.88
N ARG A 324 19.15 28.52 3.42
CA ARG A 324 20.33 29.18 2.85
C ARG A 324 20.64 28.72 1.43
N PHE A 325 20.53 27.41 1.16
CA PHE A 325 20.66 26.87 -0.19
C PHE A 325 19.64 27.50 -1.16
N ARG A 326 18.43 27.77 -0.68
CA ARG A 326 17.38 28.47 -1.44
C ARG A 326 17.50 29.99 -1.47
N GLY A 327 18.56 30.56 -0.89
CA GLY A 327 18.75 32.02 -0.79
C GLY A 327 17.77 32.70 0.17
N LEU A 328 17.19 31.96 1.12
CA LEU A 328 16.26 32.47 2.13
C LEU A 328 17.01 32.79 3.44
N SER A 329 16.39 33.60 4.31
CA SER A 329 16.87 33.85 5.67
C SER A 329 17.00 32.56 6.48
N ASP A 330 17.86 32.54 7.50
CA ASP A 330 18.08 31.35 8.33
C ASP A 330 16.80 30.77 8.95
N TYR A 331 15.95 31.67 9.45
CA TYR A 331 14.70 31.33 10.11
C TYR A 331 13.50 31.85 9.31
N PRO A 332 12.39 31.08 9.26
CA PRO A 332 11.14 31.55 8.68
C PRO A 332 10.57 32.71 9.50
N ALA A 333 10.04 33.71 8.80
CA ALA A 333 9.25 34.76 9.44
C ALA A 333 7.85 34.22 9.83
N PRO A 334 7.19 34.82 10.83
CA PRO A 334 5.79 34.52 11.08
C PRO A 334 4.94 34.73 9.81
N GLY A 335 4.22 33.69 9.39
CA GLY A 335 3.40 33.74 8.17
C GLY A 335 4.18 33.60 6.86
N ASP A 336 5.44 33.15 6.89
CA ASP A 336 6.25 32.90 5.69
C ASP A 336 5.53 31.96 4.70
N THR A 337 5.12 32.52 3.56
CA THR A 337 4.38 31.82 2.50
C THR A 337 5.29 31.11 1.51
N GLU A 338 6.62 31.17 1.68
CA GLU A 338 7.53 30.42 0.81
C GLU A 338 7.17 28.92 0.86
N PRO A 339 6.98 28.25 -0.28
CA PRO A 339 6.64 26.84 -0.28
C PRO A 339 7.70 26.04 0.45
N LEU A 340 7.29 25.01 1.18
CA LEU A 340 8.24 24.18 1.92
C LEU A 340 9.25 23.51 0.99
N LEU A 341 8.78 22.97 -0.14
CA LEU A 341 9.61 22.30 -1.14
C LEU A 341 9.37 22.90 -2.52
N THR A 342 10.42 22.93 -3.35
CA THR A 342 10.34 23.33 -4.76
C THR A 342 10.91 22.26 -5.67
N THR A 343 10.36 22.16 -6.89
CA THR A 343 10.96 21.32 -7.93
C THR A 343 12.33 21.88 -8.34
N VAL A 344 13.12 21.09 -9.06
CA VAL A 344 14.43 21.52 -9.60
C VAL A 344 14.30 22.76 -10.49
N HIS A 345 13.12 22.97 -11.09
CA HIS A 345 12.80 24.11 -11.94
C HIS A 345 12.07 25.24 -11.18
N GLY A 346 12.05 25.22 -9.85
CA GLY A 346 11.49 26.30 -9.02
C GLY A 346 9.96 26.26 -8.82
N ARG A 347 9.24 25.30 -9.41
CA ARG A 347 7.79 25.16 -9.18
C ARG A 347 7.51 24.82 -7.71
N HIS A 348 6.48 25.45 -7.15
CA HIS A 348 6.02 25.21 -5.78
C HIS A 348 5.51 23.77 -5.57
N GLY A 349 5.90 23.19 -4.43
CA GLY A 349 5.46 21.88 -3.99
C GLY A 349 6.13 20.72 -4.72
N LEU A 350 6.08 19.54 -4.10
CA LEU A 350 6.51 18.28 -4.69
C LEU A 350 5.39 17.25 -4.60
N LYS A 351 5.24 16.44 -5.66
CA LYS A 351 4.36 15.27 -5.59
C LYS A 351 4.96 14.25 -4.64
N ALA A 352 4.13 13.61 -3.82
CA ALA A 352 4.56 12.54 -2.91
C ALA A 352 5.30 11.40 -3.61
N ARG A 353 5.00 11.14 -4.90
CA ARG A 353 5.73 10.18 -5.73
C ARG A 353 7.20 10.61 -5.93
N GLN A 354 7.44 11.88 -6.27
CA GLN A 354 8.80 12.39 -6.46
C GLN A 354 9.63 12.26 -5.18
N ILE A 355 9.07 12.62 -4.02
CA ILE A 355 9.78 12.48 -2.73
C ILE A 355 10.15 11.01 -2.47
N ARG A 356 9.25 10.06 -2.79
CA ARG A 356 9.54 8.63 -2.65
C ARG A 356 10.66 8.18 -3.57
N ASP A 357 10.66 8.64 -4.82
CA ASP A 357 11.66 8.27 -5.81
C ASP A 357 13.03 8.87 -5.44
N ASP A 358 13.08 10.14 -5.03
CA ASP A 358 14.29 10.83 -4.57
C ASP A 358 14.90 10.13 -3.33
N VAL A 359 14.08 9.84 -2.30
CA VAL A 359 14.56 9.12 -1.10
C VAL A 359 14.97 7.67 -1.44
N GLN A 360 14.32 7.04 -2.41
CA GLN A 360 14.70 5.70 -2.85
C GLN A 360 16.08 5.69 -3.50
N ALA A 361 16.43 6.73 -4.27
CA ALA A 361 17.76 6.88 -4.85
C ALA A 361 18.84 6.99 -3.77
N VAL A 362 18.58 7.72 -2.68
CA VAL A 362 19.51 7.78 -1.54
C VAL A 362 19.67 6.41 -0.89
N LEU A 363 18.57 5.71 -0.57
CA LEU A 363 18.62 4.36 0.00
C LEU A 363 19.44 3.39 -0.87
N ASP A 364 19.28 3.46 -2.19
CA ASP A 364 19.97 2.59 -3.13
C ASP A 364 21.47 2.88 -3.17
N ARG A 365 21.84 4.16 -3.12
CA ARG A 365 23.24 4.57 -2.99
C ARG A 365 23.83 4.16 -1.63
N THR A 366 23.06 4.21 -0.56
CA THR A 366 23.50 3.75 0.77
C THR A 366 23.80 2.25 0.75
N VAL A 367 22.95 1.44 0.12
CA VAL A 367 23.22 -0.01 -0.06
C VAL A 367 24.52 -0.22 -0.84
N GLN A 368 24.75 0.54 -1.91
CA GLN A 368 25.99 0.45 -2.69
C GLN A 368 27.24 0.80 -1.87
N ARG A 369 27.18 1.87 -1.07
CA ARG A 369 28.28 2.27 -0.18
C ARG A 369 28.58 1.20 0.87
N MET A 370 27.56 0.74 1.59
CA MET A 370 27.74 -0.32 2.59
C MET A 370 28.27 -1.62 1.97
N LYS A 371 27.82 -1.97 0.75
CA LYS A 371 28.35 -3.13 0.02
C LYS A 371 29.82 -2.95 -0.32
N HIS A 372 30.23 -1.76 -0.76
CA HIS A 372 31.62 -1.46 -1.11
C HIS A 372 32.54 -1.54 0.11
N GLU A 373 32.06 -1.14 1.28
CA GLU A 373 32.78 -1.22 2.55
C GLU A 373 32.77 -2.62 3.18
N GLY A 374 32.16 -3.61 2.53
CA GLY A 374 32.23 -5.02 2.94
C GLY A 374 31.25 -5.43 4.05
N PHE A 375 30.18 -4.64 4.29
CA PHE A 375 29.16 -5.01 5.27
C PHE A 375 28.42 -6.30 4.88
N PRO A 376 28.01 -7.12 5.86
CA PRO A 376 27.39 -8.42 5.61
C PRO A 376 25.99 -8.29 4.98
N GLU A 377 25.59 -9.31 4.21
CA GLU A 377 24.35 -9.30 3.42
C GLU A 377 23.07 -9.14 4.26
N PHE A 378 23.07 -9.51 5.55
CA PHE A 378 21.89 -9.34 6.41
C PHE A 378 21.59 -7.85 6.68
N GLU A 379 22.61 -7.00 6.81
CA GLU A 379 22.45 -5.53 6.93
C GLU A 379 21.89 -4.94 5.64
N LEU A 380 22.40 -5.41 4.49
CA LEU A 380 22.00 -4.90 3.17
C LEU A 380 20.57 -5.33 2.80
N SER A 381 20.19 -6.57 3.12
CA SER A 381 18.87 -7.13 2.77
C SER A 381 17.71 -6.38 3.42
N GLU A 382 17.89 -5.96 4.68
CA GLU A 382 16.94 -5.12 5.38
C GLU A 382 16.83 -3.74 4.72
N LEU A 383 17.98 -3.09 4.46
CA LEU A 383 18.01 -1.77 3.83
C LEU A 383 17.41 -1.76 2.41
N ARG A 384 17.60 -2.82 1.60
CA ARG A 384 16.94 -2.96 0.28
C ARG A 384 15.41 -2.99 0.38
N SER A 385 14.89 -3.52 1.49
CA SER A 385 13.44 -3.54 1.76
C SER A 385 12.92 -2.19 2.27
N ALA A 386 13.80 -1.35 2.80
CA ALA A 386 13.43 -0.06 3.40
C ALA A 386 12.72 0.83 2.39
N SER A 387 11.79 1.62 2.89
CA SER A 387 11.02 2.59 2.10
C SER A 387 11.03 3.92 2.82
N LEU A 388 10.63 4.98 2.14
CA LEU A 388 10.48 6.32 2.73
C LEU A 388 9.70 6.32 4.07
N HIS A 389 8.70 5.46 4.25
CA HIS A 389 7.95 5.40 5.52
C HIS A 389 8.78 4.86 6.70
N TRP A 390 9.84 4.11 6.43
CA TRP A 390 10.74 3.60 7.47
C TRP A 390 11.44 4.73 8.20
N LEU A 391 11.79 5.85 7.55
CA LEU A 391 12.47 6.98 8.21
C LEU A 391 11.72 7.49 9.44
N ARG A 392 10.41 7.67 9.28
CA ARG A 392 9.50 8.03 10.37
C ARG A 392 9.48 6.97 11.47
N HIS A 393 9.45 5.69 11.09
CA HIS A 393 9.48 4.60 12.07
C HIS A 393 10.83 4.53 12.79
N THR A 394 11.95 4.66 12.08
CA THR A 394 13.30 4.69 12.64
C THR A 394 13.43 5.79 13.67
N GLY A 395 13.05 7.04 13.33
CA GLY A 395 13.10 8.15 14.29
C GLY A 395 12.26 7.88 15.54
N ALA A 396 11.03 7.40 15.35
CA ALA A 396 10.14 7.07 16.46
C ALA A 396 10.66 5.91 17.33
N THR A 397 11.23 4.86 16.73
CA THR A 397 11.85 3.73 17.44
C THR A 397 13.06 4.20 18.24
N PHE A 398 13.92 5.05 17.67
CA PHE A 398 15.12 5.55 18.34
C PHE A 398 14.77 6.44 19.54
N ASP A 399 13.71 7.23 19.41
CA ASP A 399 13.31 8.16 20.46
C ASP A 399 12.39 7.55 21.51
N ALA A 400 11.68 6.46 21.21
CA ALA A 400 10.70 5.86 22.11
C ALA A 400 11.24 5.56 23.52
N PRO A 401 12.44 4.99 23.70
CA PRO A 401 13.03 4.78 25.04
C PRO A 401 13.25 6.07 25.83
N LEU A 402 13.38 7.22 25.16
CA LEU A 402 13.70 8.53 25.74
C LEU A 402 12.47 9.43 25.89
N ARG A 403 11.29 8.98 25.44
CA ARG A 403 10.10 9.84 25.35
C ARG A 403 8.90 9.26 26.09
N ASN A 404 8.14 10.17 26.71
CA ASN A 404 6.82 9.84 27.23
C ASN A 404 5.91 9.33 26.09
N PRO A 405 5.25 8.17 26.23
CA PRO A 405 4.40 7.59 25.20
C PRO A 405 3.28 8.50 24.68
N LYS A 406 2.69 9.34 25.54
CA LYS A 406 1.63 10.27 25.13
C LYS A 406 2.17 11.39 24.25
N ASN A 407 3.35 11.91 24.57
CA ASN A 407 3.99 12.95 23.78
C ASN A 407 4.42 12.41 22.41
N LEU A 408 5.04 11.22 22.38
CA LEU A 408 5.39 10.57 21.12
C LEU A 408 4.14 10.22 20.29
N GLN A 409 3.03 9.79 20.94
CA GLN A 409 1.75 9.58 20.25
C GLN A 409 1.22 10.87 19.61
N ALA A 410 1.30 12.00 20.32
CA ALA A 410 0.86 13.30 19.83
C ALA A 410 1.69 13.76 18.62
N ASP A 411 3.02 13.69 18.71
CA ASP A 411 3.94 14.05 17.64
C ASP A 411 3.81 13.11 16.42
N LEU A 412 3.58 11.81 16.64
CA LEU A 412 3.23 10.86 15.59
C LEU A 412 1.81 11.06 15.07
N ARG A 413 0.93 11.74 15.80
CA ARG A 413 -0.47 11.93 15.44
C ARG A 413 -1.17 10.58 15.24
N HIS A 414 -0.98 9.67 16.19
CA HIS A 414 -1.65 8.37 16.23
C HIS A 414 -2.99 8.49 16.96
N LYS A 415 -4.06 7.97 16.35
CA LYS A 415 -5.40 8.00 16.96
C LYS A 415 -5.50 7.22 18.27
N SER A 416 -4.65 6.21 18.47
CA SER A 416 -4.67 5.35 19.64
C SER A 416 -3.28 5.26 20.27
N LEU A 417 -3.21 5.43 21.58
CA LEU A 417 -1.98 5.24 22.36
C LEU A 417 -1.48 3.80 22.25
N ALA A 418 -2.40 2.83 22.20
CA ALA A 418 -2.06 1.42 22.04
C ALA A 418 -1.30 1.15 20.74
N THR A 419 -1.58 1.91 19.66
CA THR A 419 -0.81 1.81 18.41
C THR A 419 0.64 2.24 18.63
N THR A 420 0.89 3.32 19.37
CA THR A 420 2.25 3.79 19.65
C THR A 420 2.99 2.82 20.58
N GLN A 421 2.34 2.37 21.66
CA GLN A 421 2.93 1.43 22.61
C GLN A 421 3.29 0.09 21.96
N ASN A 422 2.36 -0.52 21.21
CA ASN A 422 2.58 -1.83 20.59
C ASN A 422 3.63 -1.84 19.48
N ILE A 423 3.96 -0.67 18.90
CA ILE A 423 4.89 -0.57 17.76
C ILE A 423 6.30 -0.18 18.21
N TYR A 424 6.44 0.68 19.23
CA TYR A 424 7.74 1.29 19.56
C TYR A 424 8.25 1.02 20.97
N TYR A 425 7.40 0.51 21.86
CA TYR A 425 7.79 0.27 23.25
C TYR A 425 7.95 -1.24 23.46
N HIS A 426 9.17 -1.72 23.27
CA HIS A 426 9.58 -3.12 23.44
C HIS A 426 10.59 -3.30 24.58
N ALA A 427 10.41 -2.54 25.68
CA ALA A 427 11.38 -2.45 26.77
C ALA A 427 11.89 -3.82 27.27
N LEU A 428 11.01 -4.82 27.40
CA LEU A 428 11.39 -6.15 27.87
C LEU A 428 12.26 -6.93 26.86
N ASP A 429 12.00 -6.79 25.56
CA ASP A 429 12.80 -7.50 24.55
C ASP A 429 14.16 -6.82 24.34
N ASP A 430 14.19 -5.49 24.40
CA ASP A 430 15.42 -4.70 24.33
C ASP A 430 16.33 -4.97 25.55
N GLU A 431 15.74 -5.04 26.76
CA GLU A 431 16.44 -5.40 28.00
C GLU A 431 17.04 -6.80 27.91
N ARG A 432 16.23 -7.81 27.56
CA ARG A 432 16.69 -9.20 27.38
C ARG A 432 17.79 -9.32 26.34
N SER A 433 17.70 -8.58 25.24
CA SER A 433 18.74 -8.53 24.21
C SER A 433 20.04 -7.93 24.76
N SER A 434 19.95 -6.83 25.49
CA SER A 434 21.11 -6.14 26.07
C SER A 434 21.80 -6.97 27.14
N GLU A 435 21.04 -7.66 28.00
CA GLU A 435 21.57 -8.56 29.03
C GLU A 435 22.45 -9.66 28.42
N VAL A 436 22.03 -10.21 27.28
CA VAL A 436 22.76 -11.29 26.60
C VAL A 436 23.97 -10.78 25.80
N ALA A 437 23.93 -9.54 25.30
CA ALA A 437 24.99 -8.98 24.46
C ALA A 437 26.36 -8.91 25.16
N GLY A 438 26.38 -8.79 26.49
CA GLY A 438 27.62 -8.79 27.30
C GLY A 438 28.11 -10.16 27.73
N LEU A 439 27.36 -11.24 27.44
CA LEU A 439 27.71 -12.59 27.89
C LEU A 439 28.57 -13.29 26.84
N SER A 440 29.80 -13.66 27.22
CA SER A 440 30.67 -14.49 26.40
C SER A 440 30.33 -15.98 26.54
N LEU A 441 30.33 -16.70 25.41
CA LEU A 441 30.28 -18.17 25.39
C LEU A 441 31.57 -18.80 25.95
N ARG A 442 32.70 -18.10 25.85
CA ARG A 442 33.97 -18.46 26.48
C ARG A 442 34.10 -17.64 27.75
N ARG A 443 33.71 -18.22 28.88
CA ARG A 443 33.86 -17.61 30.20
C ARG A 443 35.26 -17.78 30.73
#